data_AF-A0A9P6A1U0-F1
#
_entry.id   AF-A0A9P6A1U0-F1
#
_cell.length_a   1.000
_cell.length_b   1.000
_cell.length_c   1.000
_cell.angle_alpha   90.00
_cell.angle_beta   90.00
_cell.angle_gamma   90.00
#
_symmetry.space_group_name_H-M   'P 1'
#
loop_
_entity.id
_entity.type
_entity.pdbx_description
1 polymer ?
#
loop_
_entity_poly.entity_id
_entity_poly.type
_entity_poly.pdbx_seq_one_letter_code
_entity_poly.pdbx_strand_id
1 'polypeptide(L)'
;MMFTSVARRANWALRHGSRTWTHGRRGFKTVLTTARHEVTPPHRTSQGARLYSSTPRAEGAAEDSIQRNAVADQWLQALETAATAPWLDVLPADPADRLRRAYALLMQVVLYLHRPQNEIEQPLIDFMQAEAEPGSHIYRARQATIVLARAVIRDIASIPSTQPLHVDHPQIFALLGALTPLHDLYLAGHNSKDGKSLDLQEWTAFWERAQPILLDLASKLDEQGFGLDKEEWEKK
;
A
#
# COMPACT_ATOMS: atom_id res chain seq x y z
N MET A 1 10.92 7.51 -33.72
CA MET A 1 10.55 6.16 -33.26
C MET A 1 11.62 5.68 -32.28
N MET A 2 11.34 5.66 -30.97
CA MET A 2 12.05 4.88 -29.92
C MET A 2 11.48 5.27 -28.54
N PHE A 3 10.32 4.71 -28.16
CA PHE A 3 9.74 4.81 -26.81
C PHE A 3 9.45 3.40 -26.23
N THR A 4 10.29 2.41 -26.52
CA THR A 4 10.06 1.00 -26.17
C THR A 4 10.86 0.49 -24.96
N SER A 5 11.58 1.38 -24.25
CA SER A 5 12.44 1.02 -23.11
C SER A 5 11.85 1.35 -21.74
N VAL A 6 10.92 2.30 -21.63
CA VAL A 6 10.43 2.81 -20.33
C VAL A 6 9.33 1.92 -19.73
N ALA A 7 8.48 1.31 -20.59
CA ALA A 7 7.47 0.32 -20.22
C ALA A 7 8.05 -1.00 -19.65
N ARG A 8 9.38 -1.21 -19.73
CA ARG A 8 10.03 -2.43 -19.21
C ARG A 8 10.33 -2.39 -17.72
N ARG A 9 10.45 -1.20 -17.09
CA ARG A 9 10.78 -1.10 -15.65
C ARG A 9 9.55 -1.10 -14.75
N ALA A 10 8.43 -0.51 -15.17
CA ALA A 10 7.11 -0.73 -14.55
C ALA A 10 6.67 -2.22 -14.65
N ASN A 11 7.17 -2.94 -15.66
CA ASN A 11 6.96 -4.37 -15.86
C ASN A 11 7.58 -5.26 -14.76
N TRP A 12 8.54 -4.76 -13.97
CA TRP A 12 9.19 -5.60 -12.95
C TRP A 12 8.26 -5.90 -11.78
N ALA A 13 7.57 -4.89 -11.25
CA ALA A 13 6.54 -5.06 -10.21
C ALA A 13 5.36 -5.91 -10.71
N LEU A 14 5.02 -5.80 -12.01
CA LEU A 14 3.96 -6.58 -12.66
C LEU A 14 4.33 -8.07 -12.90
N ARG A 15 5.63 -8.41 -13.03
CA ARG A 15 6.07 -9.78 -13.35
C ARG A 15 6.21 -10.71 -12.15
N HIS A 16 6.46 -10.18 -10.95
CA HIS A 16 6.73 -11.01 -9.77
C HIS A 16 5.61 -11.00 -8.71
N GLY A 17 4.65 -10.06 -8.76
CA GLY A 17 3.47 -10.05 -7.88
C GLY A 17 2.34 -11.00 -8.28
N SER A 18 2.47 -11.71 -9.41
CA SER A 18 1.36 -12.43 -10.07
C SER A 18 0.91 -13.73 -9.38
N ARG A 19 1.71 -14.33 -8.48
CA ARG A 19 1.35 -15.60 -7.82
C ARG A 19 0.58 -15.44 -6.51
N THR A 20 0.57 -14.26 -5.88
CA THR A 20 -0.07 -14.05 -4.58
C THR A 20 -1.47 -13.42 -4.67
N TRP A 21 -1.88 -12.97 -5.86
CA TRP A 21 -3.08 -12.14 -6.04
C TRP A 21 -4.41 -12.89 -6.10
N THR A 22 -4.43 -14.17 -6.48
CA THR A 22 -5.66 -15.00 -6.46
C THR A 22 -6.17 -15.24 -5.04
N HIS A 23 -5.30 -15.15 -4.02
CA HIS A 23 -5.69 -15.23 -2.61
C HIS A 23 -6.14 -13.87 -2.04
N GLY A 24 -5.55 -12.75 -2.47
CA GLY A 24 -5.92 -11.40 -2.01
C GLY A 24 -7.34 -10.98 -2.35
N ARG A 25 -7.86 -11.36 -3.53
CA ARG A 25 -9.25 -11.08 -3.93
C ARG A 25 -10.32 -11.72 -3.05
N ARG A 26 -10.02 -12.89 -2.45
CA ARG A 26 -10.94 -13.56 -1.51
C ARG A 26 -10.88 -12.92 -0.12
N GLY A 27 -9.69 -12.57 0.37
CA GLY A 27 -9.50 -11.88 1.66
C GLY A 27 -10.18 -10.50 1.73
N PHE A 28 -10.17 -9.73 0.63
CA PHE A 28 -10.78 -8.40 0.58
C PHE A 28 -12.30 -8.40 0.81
N LYS A 29 -13.00 -9.49 0.46
CA LYS A 29 -14.44 -9.64 0.74
C LYS A 29 -14.72 -10.19 2.15
N THR A 30 -13.81 -10.96 2.72
CA THR A 30 -14.03 -11.64 4.01
C THR A 30 -13.91 -10.68 5.19
N VAL A 31 -12.93 -9.75 5.17
CA VAL A 31 -12.66 -8.83 6.29
C VAL A 31 -13.79 -7.83 6.53
N LEU A 32 -14.57 -7.48 5.51
CA LEU A 32 -15.74 -6.60 5.66
C LEU A 32 -16.93 -7.25 6.38
N THR A 33 -16.92 -8.57 6.59
CA THR A 33 -18.12 -9.31 7.08
C THR A 33 -17.97 -9.87 8.50
N THR A 34 -16.76 -10.02 9.04
CA THR A 34 -16.54 -10.79 10.29
C THR A 34 -16.49 -9.96 11.58
N ALA A 35 -16.86 -8.68 11.53
CA ALA A 35 -16.98 -7.83 12.72
C ALA A 35 -18.40 -7.93 13.34
N ARG A 36 -18.86 -9.14 13.70
CA ARG A 36 -19.98 -9.34 14.65
C ARG A 36 -20.10 -10.81 15.07
N HIS A 37 -20.01 -11.02 16.39
CA HIS A 37 -20.18 -12.26 17.16
C HIS A 37 -18.97 -13.22 17.08
N GLU A 38 -18.43 -13.80 18.16
CA GLU A 38 -19.05 -14.25 19.42
C GLU A 38 -17.97 -14.48 20.50
N VAL A 39 -18.39 -14.53 21.77
CA VAL A 39 -17.55 -14.58 22.99
C VAL A 39 -17.72 -15.93 23.72
N THR A 40 -16.57 -16.60 24.03
CA THR A 40 -16.27 -17.63 25.08
C THR A 40 -16.85 -19.07 25.03
N PRO A 41 -16.30 -20.09 25.79
CA PRO A 41 -14.90 -20.51 26.02
C PRO A 41 -14.75 -22.08 26.08
N PRO A 42 -13.87 -22.78 26.87
CA PRO A 42 -13.08 -23.90 26.35
C PRO A 42 -13.42 -25.29 26.94
N HIS A 43 -13.09 -26.38 26.22
CA HIS A 43 -13.01 -27.72 26.83
C HIS A 43 -11.75 -28.53 26.45
N ARG A 44 -11.16 -28.99 27.54
CA ARG A 44 -10.11 -29.98 27.87
C ARG A 44 -9.87 -31.22 26.96
N THR A 45 -8.57 -31.53 26.84
CA THR A 45 -7.86 -32.84 26.87
C THR A 45 -8.23 -33.96 25.87
N SER A 46 -7.24 -34.45 25.11
CA SER A 46 -6.31 -35.51 25.55
C SER A 46 -5.36 -36.01 24.44
N GLN A 47 -4.13 -36.29 24.86
CA GLN A 47 -3.20 -37.34 24.41
C GLN A 47 -2.86 -37.55 22.92
N GLY A 48 -1.56 -37.41 22.65
CA GLY A 48 -0.80 -38.50 22.01
C GLY A 48 -0.01 -38.10 20.77
N ALA A 49 1.26 -37.76 20.92
CA ALA A 49 2.27 -38.05 19.89
C ALA A 49 3.68 -37.99 20.48
N ARG A 50 4.44 -39.04 20.19
CA ARG A 50 5.82 -39.28 20.64
C ARG A 50 6.76 -38.22 20.07
N LEU A 51 7.61 -37.69 20.95
CA LEU A 51 8.69 -36.75 20.65
C LEU A 51 9.78 -37.46 19.84
N TYR A 52 9.92 -37.12 18.57
CA TYR A 52 11.21 -37.16 17.88
C TYR A 52 11.71 -35.72 17.79
N SER A 53 12.59 -35.35 18.71
CA SER A 53 13.37 -34.12 18.64
C SER A 53 14.53 -34.34 17.68
N SER A 54 14.27 -34.15 16.39
CA SER A 54 15.31 -33.78 15.44
C SER A 54 15.39 -32.26 15.46
N THR A 55 16.40 -31.71 16.11
CA THR A 55 16.71 -30.28 15.99
C THR A 55 16.85 -29.94 14.50
N PRO A 56 16.04 -29.02 13.95
CA PRO A 56 16.31 -28.49 12.63
C PRO A 56 17.66 -27.79 12.72
N ARG A 57 18.57 -28.22 11.84
CA ARG A 57 19.89 -27.63 11.65
C ARG A 57 19.73 -26.11 11.52
N ALA A 58 20.37 -25.35 12.42
CA ALA A 58 20.27 -23.89 12.52
C ALA A 58 20.65 -23.15 11.22
N GLU A 59 21.33 -23.82 10.29
CA GLU A 59 21.68 -23.30 8.96
C GLU A 59 20.42 -22.97 8.11
N GLY A 60 19.35 -23.78 8.16
CA GLY A 60 18.14 -23.53 7.37
C GLY A 60 17.32 -22.33 7.87
N ALA A 61 17.28 -22.10 9.18
CA ALA A 61 16.57 -20.97 9.77
C ALA A 61 17.26 -19.62 9.49
N ALA A 62 18.59 -19.64 9.36
CA ALA A 62 19.40 -18.47 9.02
C ALA A 62 19.31 -18.13 7.52
N GLU A 63 19.33 -19.14 6.63
CA GLU A 63 19.13 -18.91 5.20
C GLU A 63 17.72 -18.39 4.89
N ASP A 64 16.69 -18.98 5.53
CA ASP A 64 15.32 -18.49 5.42
C ASP A 64 15.17 -17.05 5.96
N SER A 65 15.85 -16.68 7.04
CA SER A 65 15.77 -15.30 7.58
C SER A 65 16.47 -14.28 6.67
N ILE A 66 17.64 -14.62 6.11
CA ILE A 66 18.37 -13.77 5.16
C ILE A 66 17.55 -13.54 3.88
N GLN A 67 16.97 -14.60 3.32
CA GLN A 67 16.15 -14.49 2.11
C GLN A 67 14.85 -13.71 2.36
N ARG A 68 14.25 -13.84 3.56
CA ARG A 68 13.06 -13.06 3.95
C ARG A 68 13.34 -11.58 4.12
N ASN A 69 14.45 -11.21 4.76
CA ASN A 69 14.87 -9.83 4.89
C ASN A 69 15.12 -9.20 3.51
N ALA A 70 15.77 -9.95 2.61
CA ALA A 70 15.99 -9.51 1.23
C ALA A 70 14.67 -9.28 0.45
N VAL A 71 13.62 -10.08 0.70
CA VAL A 71 12.31 -9.88 0.06
C VAL A 71 11.56 -8.70 0.68
N ALA A 72 11.57 -8.53 2.00
CA ALA A 72 10.95 -7.36 2.65
C ALA A 72 11.58 -6.05 2.15
N ASP A 73 12.91 -6.03 2.03
CA ASP A 73 13.66 -4.90 1.49
C ASP A 73 13.30 -4.58 0.04
N GLN A 74 12.96 -5.58 -0.79
CA GLN A 74 12.51 -5.33 -2.16
C GLN A 74 11.19 -4.56 -2.23
N TRP A 75 10.23 -4.88 -1.35
CA TRP A 75 8.94 -4.17 -1.30
C TRP A 75 9.11 -2.73 -0.80
N LEU A 76 9.94 -2.53 0.23
CA LEU A 76 10.29 -1.19 0.68
C LEU A 76 11.00 -0.40 -0.42
N GLN A 77 11.97 -1.01 -1.09
CA GLN A 77 12.71 -0.38 -2.16
C GLN A 77 11.79 0.04 -3.32
N ALA A 78 10.80 -0.77 -3.67
CA ALA A 78 9.79 -0.41 -4.68
C ALA A 78 8.97 0.82 -4.25
N LEU A 79 8.51 0.84 -3.00
CA LEU A 79 7.75 1.95 -2.43
C LEU A 79 8.58 3.25 -2.42
N GLU A 80 9.83 3.18 -2.00
CA GLU A 80 10.74 4.33 -1.97
C GLU A 80 11.14 4.81 -3.36
N THR A 81 11.34 3.88 -4.29
CA THR A 81 11.65 4.23 -5.69
C THR A 81 10.50 5.02 -6.30
N ALA A 82 9.25 4.66 -5.99
CA ALA A 82 8.09 5.44 -6.41
C ALA A 82 8.04 6.81 -5.71
N ALA A 83 8.30 6.86 -4.40
CA ALA A 83 8.27 8.09 -3.61
C ALA A 83 9.39 9.09 -3.97
N THR A 84 10.52 8.59 -4.46
CA THR A 84 11.68 9.43 -4.85
C THR A 84 11.76 9.66 -6.36
N ALA A 85 10.76 9.21 -7.11
CA ALA A 85 10.77 9.29 -8.55
C ALA A 85 10.73 10.76 -9.03
N PRO A 86 11.62 11.20 -9.93
CA PRO A 86 11.63 12.58 -10.42
C PRO A 86 10.34 13.01 -11.14
N TRP A 87 9.63 12.04 -11.74
CA TRP A 87 8.36 12.30 -12.40
C TRP A 87 7.20 12.55 -11.43
N LEU A 88 7.40 12.28 -10.13
CA LEU A 88 6.38 12.51 -9.12
C LEU A 88 6.07 13.99 -8.97
N ASP A 89 7.02 14.89 -9.25
CA ASP A 89 6.80 16.34 -9.20
C ASP A 89 6.12 16.91 -10.46
N VAL A 90 6.05 16.13 -11.55
CA VAL A 90 5.45 16.55 -12.82
C VAL A 90 3.99 16.08 -12.88
N LEU A 91 3.04 16.98 -13.11
CA LEU A 91 1.63 16.61 -13.29
C LEU A 91 1.36 16.07 -14.71
N PRO A 92 0.68 14.92 -14.86
CA PRO A 92 0.18 14.46 -16.15
C PRO A 92 -0.73 15.51 -16.77
N ALA A 93 -0.61 15.72 -18.08
CA ALA A 93 -1.42 16.72 -18.77
C ALA A 93 -2.91 16.34 -18.77
N ASP A 94 -3.21 15.09 -19.12
CA ASP A 94 -4.57 14.54 -19.15
C ASP A 94 -5.10 14.30 -17.73
N PRO A 95 -6.26 14.88 -17.35
CA PRO A 95 -6.94 14.57 -16.09
C PRO A 95 -7.16 13.08 -15.82
N ALA A 96 -7.45 12.27 -16.85
CA ALA A 96 -7.64 10.83 -16.68
C ALA A 96 -6.33 10.13 -16.29
N ASP A 97 -5.20 10.56 -16.85
CA ASP A 97 -3.88 10.04 -16.48
C ASP A 97 -3.49 10.38 -15.04
N ARG A 98 -4.00 11.49 -14.49
CA ARG A 98 -3.81 11.82 -13.07
C ARG A 98 -4.53 10.82 -12.17
N LEU A 99 -5.74 10.41 -12.54
CA LEU A 99 -6.50 9.36 -11.82
C LEU A 99 -5.82 7.99 -11.94
N ARG A 100 -5.36 7.61 -13.14
CA ARG A 100 -4.58 6.38 -13.35
C ARG A 100 -3.29 6.37 -12.53
N ARG A 101 -2.58 7.50 -12.49
CA ARG A 101 -1.37 7.62 -11.67
C ARG A 101 -1.69 7.53 -10.19
N ALA A 102 -2.75 8.20 -9.72
CA ALA A 102 -3.20 8.10 -8.33
C ALA A 102 -3.46 6.63 -7.93
N TYR A 103 -4.15 5.87 -8.78
CA TYR A 103 -4.35 4.43 -8.58
C TYR A 103 -3.02 3.69 -8.46
N ALA A 104 -2.10 3.87 -9.42
CA ALA A 104 -0.81 3.19 -9.42
C ALA A 104 0.01 3.46 -8.15
N LEU A 105 -0.02 4.70 -7.64
CA LEU A 105 0.65 5.09 -6.39
C LEU A 105 0.01 4.43 -5.16
N LEU A 106 -1.33 4.45 -5.07
CA LEU A 106 -2.06 3.76 -4.01
C LEU A 106 -1.75 2.26 -4.01
N MET A 107 -1.65 1.65 -5.18
CA MET A 107 -1.29 0.24 -5.30
C MET A 107 0.12 -0.07 -4.80
N GLN A 108 1.10 0.85 -4.91
CA GLN A 108 2.41 0.64 -4.27
C GLN A 108 2.29 0.52 -2.75
N VAL A 109 1.49 1.40 -2.14
CA VAL A 109 1.23 1.37 -0.69
C VAL A 109 0.52 0.07 -0.30
N VAL A 110 -0.56 -0.29 -1.02
CA VAL A 110 -1.33 -1.51 -0.73
C VAL A 110 -0.46 -2.75 -0.86
N LEU A 111 0.34 -2.86 -1.92
CA LEU A 111 1.24 -3.99 -2.14
C LEU A 111 2.30 -4.11 -1.04
N TYR A 112 2.88 -2.99 -0.62
CA TYR A 112 3.81 -2.98 0.50
C TYR A 112 3.14 -3.47 1.80
N LEU A 113 1.92 -3.01 2.09
CA LEU A 113 1.19 -3.42 3.30
C LEU A 113 0.81 -4.92 3.29
N HIS A 114 0.51 -5.47 2.12
CA HIS A 114 0.13 -6.87 1.93
C HIS A 114 1.30 -7.77 1.48
N ARG A 115 2.55 -7.30 1.66
CA ARG A 115 3.73 -8.07 1.28
C ARG A 115 3.72 -9.43 1.98
N PRO A 116 4.15 -10.53 1.32
CA PRO A 116 4.13 -11.86 1.92
C PRO A 116 4.94 -11.88 3.22
N GLN A 117 4.30 -12.24 4.32
CA GLN A 117 4.93 -12.40 5.64
C GLN A 117 4.33 -13.61 6.37
N ASN A 118 5.08 -14.12 7.35
CA ASN A 118 4.69 -15.30 8.12
C ASN A 118 3.40 -15.06 8.95
N GLU A 119 3.12 -13.81 9.30
CA GLU A 119 1.93 -13.36 10.03
C GLU A 119 1.31 -12.17 9.29
N ILE A 120 0.03 -12.29 8.88
CA ILE A 120 -0.62 -11.32 7.97
C ILE A 120 -1.04 -10.04 8.71
N GLU A 121 -1.31 -10.11 10.02
CA GLU A 121 -1.89 -9.00 10.79
C GLU A 121 -0.83 -8.12 11.49
N GLN A 122 0.24 -8.73 11.97
CA GLN A 122 1.34 -8.04 12.66
C GLN A 122 1.95 -6.87 11.85
N PRO A 123 2.16 -6.98 10.51
CA PRO A 123 2.83 -5.93 9.75
C PRO A 123 2.01 -4.65 9.61
N LEU A 124 0.68 -4.76 9.63
CA LEU A 124 -0.21 -3.61 9.53
C LEU A 124 -0.32 -2.89 10.87
N ILE A 125 -0.37 -3.66 11.95
CA ILE A 125 -0.32 -3.14 13.33
C ILE A 125 1.02 -2.44 13.56
N ASP A 126 2.14 -3.07 13.22
CA ASP A 126 3.47 -2.47 13.35
C ASP A 126 3.60 -1.21 12.50
N PHE A 127 3.12 -1.25 11.25
CA PHE A 127 3.11 -0.08 10.39
C PHE A 127 2.32 1.08 11.00
N MET A 128 1.25 0.82 11.73
CA MET A 128 0.41 1.83 12.38
C MET A 128 0.97 2.32 13.73
N GLN A 129 1.48 1.41 14.56
CA GLN A 129 1.69 1.65 16.00
C GLN A 129 3.13 1.49 16.48
N ALA A 130 4.01 0.84 15.72
CA ALA A 130 5.38 0.65 16.17
C ALA A 130 6.14 1.97 16.25
N GLU A 131 7.00 2.12 17.26
CA GLU A 131 8.03 3.15 17.25
C GLU A 131 8.92 2.96 16.01
N ALA A 132 9.26 4.08 15.37
CA ALA A 132 9.96 4.08 14.10
C ALA A 132 11.20 4.97 14.22
N GLU A 133 12.31 4.38 14.66
CA GLU A 133 13.59 5.09 14.71
C GLU A 133 13.99 5.63 13.33
N PRO A 134 14.63 6.81 13.25
CA PRO A 134 15.10 7.35 11.98
C PRO A 134 15.95 6.35 11.20
N GLY A 135 15.59 6.08 9.95
CA GLY A 135 16.29 5.13 9.08
C GLY A 135 15.83 3.66 9.23
N SER A 136 15.00 3.34 10.23
CA SER A 136 14.37 2.02 10.33
C SER A 136 13.49 1.72 9.11
N HIS A 137 13.24 0.44 8.85
CA HIS A 137 12.36 -0.01 7.77
C HIS A 137 10.96 0.60 7.87
N ILE A 138 10.37 0.62 9.07
CA ILE A 138 9.04 1.19 9.32
C ILE A 138 9.06 2.71 9.09
N TYR A 139 10.08 3.41 9.60
CA TYR A 139 10.23 4.85 9.40
C TYR A 139 10.25 5.22 7.91
N ARG A 140 11.10 4.54 7.15
CA ARG A 140 11.26 4.74 5.70
C ARG A 140 9.96 4.46 4.94
N ALA A 141 9.26 3.38 5.29
CA ALA A 141 7.98 3.04 4.69
C ALA A 141 6.90 4.09 4.96
N ARG A 142 6.82 4.62 6.19
CA ARG A 142 5.88 5.69 6.56
C ARG A 142 6.19 6.95 5.77
N GLN A 143 7.47 7.33 5.66
CA GLN A 143 7.90 8.46 4.84
C GLN A 143 7.50 8.31 3.37
N ALA A 144 7.80 7.16 2.77
CA ALA A 144 7.43 6.91 1.38
C ALA A 144 5.89 6.97 1.19
N THR A 145 5.13 6.39 2.11
CA THR A 145 3.65 6.44 2.10
C THR A 145 3.13 7.87 2.17
N ILE A 146 3.68 8.71 3.04
CA ILE A 146 3.29 10.12 3.15
C ILE A 146 3.52 10.85 1.83
N VAL A 147 4.70 10.67 1.21
CA VAL A 147 5.04 11.30 -0.07
C VAL A 147 4.06 10.86 -1.16
N LEU A 148 3.76 9.57 -1.23
CA LEU A 148 2.82 9.04 -2.21
C LEU A 148 1.38 9.53 -1.97
N ALA A 149 0.92 9.60 -0.72
CA ALA A 149 -0.40 10.13 -0.38
C ALA A 149 -0.53 11.61 -0.78
N ARG A 150 0.50 12.43 -0.53
CA ARG A 150 0.53 13.83 -0.99
C ARG A 150 0.45 13.93 -2.51
N ALA A 151 1.18 13.09 -3.23
CA ALA A 151 1.13 13.06 -4.69
C ALA A 151 -0.26 12.66 -5.20
N VAL A 152 -0.89 11.64 -4.62
CA VAL A 152 -2.27 11.23 -4.94
C VAL A 152 -3.25 12.39 -4.76
N ILE A 153 -3.22 13.05 -3.60
CA ILE A 153 -4.13 14.17 -3.28
C ILE A 153 -3.91 15.32 -4.27
N ARG A 154 -2.65 15.71 -4.50
CA ARG A 154 -2.30 16.78 -5.45
C ARG A 154 -2.78 16.45 -6.86
N ASP A 155 -2.59 15.22 -7.30
CA ASP A 155 -2.96 14.79 -8.66
C ASP A 155 -4.47 14.91 -8.89
N ILE A 156 -5.27 14.40 -7.96
CA ILE A 156 -6.74 14.46 -8.07
C ILE A 156 -7.24 15.89 -7.87
N ALA A 157 -6.71 16.63 -6.88
CA ALA A 157 -7.10 18.02 -6.60
C ALA A 157 -6.77 18.99 -7.73
N SER A 158 -5.76 18.67 -8.55
CA SER A 158 -5.40 19.49 -9.70
C SER A 158 -6.39 19.40 -10.88
N ILE A 159 -7.36 18.47 -10.85
CA ILE A 159 -8.36 18.30 -11.90
C ILE A 159 -9.41 19.42 -11.76
N PRO A 160 -9.56 20.32 -12.77
CA PRO A 160 -10.52 21.41 -12.70
C PRO A 160 -11.95 20.91 -12.51
N SER A 161 -12.74 21.61 -11.69
CA SER A 161 -14.16 21.30 -11.44
C SER A 161 -15.05 21.37 -12.68
N THR A 162 -14.57 22.02 -13.75
CA THR A 162 -15.25 22.09 -15.04
C THR A 162 -15.08 20.83 -15.89
N GLN A 163 -14.20 19.90 -15.50
CA GLN A 163 -13.99 18.66 -16.25
C GLN A 163 -15.16 17.68 -16.03
N PRO A 164 -15.60 16.95 -17.09
CA PRO A 164 -16.67 15.96 -16.98
C PRO A 164 -16.45 14.90 -15.91
N LEU A 165 -15.18 14.58 -15.61
CA LEU A 165 -14.80 13.62 -14.57
C LEU A 165 -15.47 13.89 -13.20
N HIS A 166 -15.71 15.16 -12.83
CA HIS A 166 -16.39 15.48 -11.57
C HIS A 166 -17.86 15.02 -11.56
N VAL A 167 -18.51 15.03 -12.72
CA VAL A 167 -19.90 14.58 -12.91
C VAL A 167 -19.95 13.06 -13.08
N ASP A 168 -19.01 12.49 -13.85
CA ASP A 168 -18.99 11.07 -14.17
C ASP A 168 -18.53 10.21 -12.99
N HIS A 169 -17.67 10.77 -12.12
CA HIS A 169 -17.01 10.05 -11.03
C HIS A 169 -17.10 10.77 -9.67
N PRO A 170 -18.29 11.14 -9.19
CA PRO A 170 -18.44 12.01 -8.02
C PRO A 170 -17.91 11.37 -6.74
N GLN A 171 -17.89 10.04 -6.62
CA GLN A 171 -17.38 9.36 -5.43
C GLN A 171 -15.87 9.54 -5.25
N ILE A 172 -15.08 9.62 -6.33
CA ILE A 172 -13.63 9.87 -6.25
C ILE A 172 -13.39 11.25 -5.61
N PHE A 173 -14.13 12.27 -6.05
CA PHE A 173 -13.96 13.63 -5.56
C PHE A 173 -14.54 13.83 -4.16
N ALA A 174 -15.57 13.07 -3.77
CA ALA A 174 -16.03 13.02 -2.39
C ALA A 174 -14.95 12.45 -1.45
N LEU A 175 -14.26 11.37 -1.86
CA LEU A 175 -13.14 10.80 -1.10
C LEU A 175 -11.95 11.77 -1.04
N LEU A 176 -11.64 12.48 -2.13
CA LEU A 176 -10.68 13.58 -2.11
C LEU A 176 -11.08 14.64 -1.07
N GLY A 177 -12.35 15.06 -1.06
CA GLY A 177 -12.87 16.01 -0.08
C GLY A 177 -12.69 15.57 1.37
N ALA A 178 -12.75 14.25 1.63
CA ALA A 178 -12.46 13.68 2.95
C ALA A 178 -10.95 13.60 3.27
N LEU A 179 -10.09 13.44 2.26
CA LEU A 179 -8.62 13.41 2.43
C LEU A 179 -8.02 14.81 2.62
N THR A 180 -8.57 15.85 2.00
CA THR A 180 -8.00 17.21 2.05
C THR A 180 -7.82 17.73 3.49
N PRO A 181 -8.80 17.63 4.41
CA PRO A 181 -8.59 18.06 5.79
C PRO A 181 -7.49 17.28 6.53
N LEU A 182 -7.33 15.98 6.23
CA LEU A 182 -6.27 15.16 6.82
C LEU A 182 -4.90 15.57 6.27
N HIS A 183 -4.82 15.88 4.98
CA HIS A 183 -3.63 16.45 4.37
C HIS A 183 -3.25 17.78 5.02
N ASP A 184 -4.20 18.68 5.19
CA ASP A 184 -3.92 20.02 5.70
C ASP A 184 -3.52 19.98 7.18
N LEU A 185 -4.17 19.11 7.97
CA LEU A 185 -3.90 18.94 9.38
C LEU A 185 -2.53 18.28 9.66
N TYR A 186 -2.22 17.20 8.95
CA TYR A 186 -1.04 16.39 9.26
C TYR A 186 0.10 16.59 8.26
N LEU A 187 -0.18 16.74 6.97
CA LEU A 187 0.84 16.65 5.93
C LEU A 187 1.32 18.01 5.39
N ALA A 188 0.52 19.07 5.41
CA ALA A 188 0.86 20.35 4.77
C ALA A 188 2.14 20.99 5.34
N GLY A 189 2.38 20.87 6.66
CA GLY A 189 3.58 21.38 7.33
C GLY A 189 4.78 20.42 7.32
N HIS A 190 4.60 19.18 6.88
CA HIS A 190 5.62 18.13 6.94
C HIS A 190 6.22 17.89 5.57
N ASN A 191 7.39 18.45 5.32
CA ASN A 191 8.16 18.15 4.12
C ASN A 191 9.24 17.12 4.44
N SER A 192 9.18 15.96 3.77
CA SER A 192 10.22 14.94 3.90
C SER A 192 11.62 15.45 3.52
N LYS A 193 11.71 16.55 2.74
CA LYS A 193 12.97 17.23 2.42
C LYS A 193 13.56 18.03 3.59
N ASP A 194 12.73 18.41 4.55
CA ASP A 194 13.14 19.18 5.74
C ASP A 194 13.51 18.26 6.92
N GLY A 195 13.50 16.94 6.71
CA GLY A 195 13.82 15.93 7.72
C GLY A 195 12.77 15.79 8.84
N LYS A 196 11.66 16.53 8.77
CA LYS A 196 10.55 16.44 9.72
C LYS A 196 9.57 15.36 9.30
N SER A 197 9.63 14.22 9.98
CA SER A 197 8.60 13.18 9.95
C SER A 197 7.52 13.47 10.97
N LEU A 198 6.31 12.96 10.72
CA LEU A 198 5.30 12.83 11.76
C LEU A 198 5.87 12.03 12.93
N ASP A 199 5.60 12.46 14.15
CA ASP A 199 5.83 11.61 15.30
C ASP A 199 4.86 10.41 15.32
N LEU A 200 5.05 9.48 16.26
CA LEU A 200 4.21 8.29 16.32
C LEU A 200 2.72 8.63 16.51
N GLN A 201 2.41 9.59 17.37
CA GLN A 201 1.02 9.95 17.68
C GLN A 201 0.35 10.61 16.47
N GLU A 202 1.03 11.56 15.82
CA GLU A 202 0.57 12.20 14.59
C GLU A 202 0.41 11.19 13.46
N TRP A 203 1.37 10.28 13.30
CA TRP A 203 1.32 9.22 12.31
C TRP A 203 0.11 8.30 12.52
N THR A 204 -0.07 7.77 13.74
CA THR A 204 -1.19 6.88 14.05
C THR A 204 -2.52 7.59 13.82
N ALA A 205 -2.67 8.82 14.31
CA ALA A 205 -3.90 9.60 14.14
C ALA A 205 -4.21 9.94 12.67
N PHE A 206 -3.18 10.22 11.87
CA PHE A 206 -3.32 10.38 10.43
C PHE A 206 -3.73 9.06 9.77
N TRP A 207 -2.98 7.99 10.02
CA TRP A 207 -3.12 6.72 9.31
C TRP A 207 -4.46 6.05 9.61
N GLU A 208 -4.92 6.03 10.87
CA GLU A 208 -6.23 5.47 11.25
C GLU A 208 -7.39 6.09 10.45
N ARG A 209 -7.30 7.38 10.14
CA ARG A 209 -8.34 8.11 9.39
C ARG A 209 -8.13 8.04 7.88
N ALA A 210 -6.88 8.13 7.44
CA ALA A 210 -6.54 8.19 6.02
C ALA A 210 -6.62 6.81 5.36
N GLN A 211 -6.19 5.75 6.04
CA GLN A 211 -6.15 4.39 5.49
C GLN A 211 -7.48 3.94 4.86
N PRO A 212 -8.63 3.95 5.56
CA PRO A 212 -9.88 3.48 4.96
C PRO A 212 -10.25 4.30 3.73
N ILE A 213 -10.01 5.62 3.75
CA ILE A 213 -10.32 6.51 2.63
C ILE A 213 -9.42 6.24 1.42
N LEU A 214 -8.11 6.01 1.65
CA LEU A 214 -7.14 5.67 0.60
C LEU A 214 -7.45 4.31 -0.03
N LEU A 215 -7.88 3.33 0.77
CA LEU A 215 -8.29 2.01 0.27
C LEU A 215 -9.59 2.09 -0.55
N ASP A 216 -10.59 2.82 -0.06
CA ASP A 216 -11.83 3.06 -0.81
C ASP A 216 -11.56 3.80 -2.12
N LEU A 217 -10.66 4.79 -2.10
CA LEU A 217 -10.25 5.52 -3.29
C LEU A 217 -9.58 4.61 -4.32
N ALA A 218 -8.70 3.71 -3.88
CA ALA A 218 -8.08 2.71 -4.77
C ALA A 218 -9.14 1.80 -5.39
N SER A 219 -10.12 1.33 -4.61
CA SER A 219 -11.24 0.51 -5.11
C SER A 219 -12.07 1.26 -6.15
N LYS A 220 -12.43 2.53 -5.88
CA LYS A 220 -13.25 3.32 -6.80
C LYS A 220 -12.53 3.65 -8.10
N LEU A 221 -11.23 3.94 -8.03
CA LEU A 221 -10.41 4.13 -9.23
C LEU A 221 -10.37 2.86 -10.09
N ASP A 222 -10.23 1.68 -9.48
CA ASP A 222 -10.26 0.39 -10.19
C ASP A 222 -11.62 0.14 -10.86
N GLU A 223 -12.70 0.28 -10.09
CA GLU A 223 -14.08 0.07 -10.52
C GLU A 223 -14.48 0.96 -11.70
N GLN A 224 -13.92 2.16 -11.76
CA GLN A 224 -14.21 3.17 -12.79
C GLN A 224 -13.24 3.12 -13.98
N GLY A 225 -12.38 2.10 -14.06
CA GLY A 225 -11.52 1.87 -15.23
C GLY A 225 -10.24 2.72 -15.25
N PHE A 226 -9.85 3.32 -14.12
CA PHE A 226 -8.53 3.94 -13.96
C PHE A 226 -7.49 2.95 -13.41
N GLY A 227 -7.91 1.71 -13.14
CA GLY A 227 -7.05 0.59 -12.75
C GLY A 227 -6.19 0.05 -13.89
N LEU A 228 -5.47 -1.05 -13.64
CA LEU A 228 -4.71 -1.74 -14.68
C LEU A 228 -5.66 -2.50 -15.62
N ASP A 229 -5.52 -2.28 -16.93
CA ASP A 229 -6.36 -2.92 -17.94
C ASP A 229 -6.29 -4.45 -17.86
N LYS A 230 -7.44 -5.10 -17.64
CA LYS A 230 -7.56 -6.57 -17.60
C LYS A 230 -7.03 -7.26 -18.87
N GLU A 231 -7.11 -6.60 -20.02
CA GLU A 231 -6.69 -7.16 -21.31
C GLU A 231 -5.16 -7.29 -21.46
N GLU A 232 -4.36 -6.50 -20.72
CA GLU A 232 -2.90 -6.70 -20.66
C GLU A 232 -2.51 -7.98 -19.90
N TRP A 233 -3.42 -8.52 -19.08
CA TRP A 233 -3.19 -9.71 -18.26
C TRP A 233 -3.55 -11.01 -18.96
N GLU A 234 -4.55 -11.03 -19.84
CA GLU A 234 -5.03 -12.25 -20.51
C GLU A 234 -4.22 -12.62 -21.77
N LYS A 235 -3.35 -11.73 -22.26
CA LYS A 235 -2.49 -11.94 -23.44
C LYS A 235 -1.08 -12.43 -23.11
N LYS A 236 -0.81 -12.85 -21.87
CA LYS A 236 0.48 -13.43 -21.43
C LYS A 236 0.28 -14.76 -20.75
#